data_AF-A0A820PLW0-F1
#
_entry.id   AF-A0A820PLW0-F1
#
_cell.length_a   1.000
_cell.length_b   1.000
_cell.length_c   1.000
_cell.angle_alpha   90.00
_cell.angle_beta   90.00
_cell.angle_gamma   90.00
#
_symmetry.space_group_name_H-M   'P 1'
#
loop_
_entity.id
_entity.type
_entity.pdbx_description
1 polymer ?
#
loop_
_entity_poly.entity_id
_entity_poly.type
_entity_poly.pdbx_seq_one_letter_code
_entity_poly.pdbx_strand_id
1 'polypeptide(L)'
;RRELYEDVVSYLEKKEKEEAKALKKRNEKALKEILFNMSKVTYRTTWQEAQRLLLDNVDFVNDTELQNMDKEDALIVFENHIRELEKVHDDESEAQRKYIRRTNRKNREAFLYFLDELHEQGKLHSMSLWVELFGTVSNDERFSKMLGQPGSTPLDLFKFYVEDLKARFHDEKKVVKEILKDKGYTIDIDSTFEKFAEVISTDKRAATLDAGNIKLAFNSLMEKAELREKDRLKEEARKQKRLESNFKQLLKAKLNSLNEQSKWDDVKGQIENDNDFTALSSESDRVRLFEEFHRQIVADAQAAAAAAAAASHHYHHHHKKARKDKKKRKHEKSSSNTAAVSDSDVEEKKKSSTAPTATITTTPASTPQPVATEAPESDEGETKDSDGGAPSTTVPTAPTSEPSTGTKAKKSKKSKKKRKKKATSGHSSSDSESDDETASASSKKKKKKDK
;
A
#
# COMPACT_ATOMS: atom_id res chain seq x y z
N ARG A 1 26.15 -28.85 87.43
CA ARG A 1 27.39 -27.98 87.41
C ARG A 1 28.11 -28.09 86.08
N ARG A 2 28.21 -29.30 85.50
CA ARG A 2 28.67 -29.48 84.11
C ARG A 2 27.71 -28.83 83.12
N GLU A 3 26.41 -29.09 83.25
CA GLU A 3 25.38 -28.49 82.36
C GLU A 3 25.43 -26.96 82.42
N LEU A 4 25.41 -26.39 83.63
CA LEU A 4 25.57 -24.94 83.86
C LEU A 4 26.84 -24.30 83.26
N TYR A 5 27.89 -25.08 83.00
CA TYR A 5 29.08 -24.60 82.29
C TYR A 5 28.89 -24.70 80.77
N GLU A 6 28.33 -25.81 80.29
CA GLU A 6 28.01 -26.05 78.88
C GLU A 6 26.94 -25.07 78.36
N ASP A 7 25.96 -24.68 79.20
CA ASP A 7 24.97 -23.62 78.96
C ASP A 7 25.63 -22.24 78.83
N VAL A 8 26.57 -21.90 79.73
CA VAL A 8 27.28 -20.62 79.73
C VAL A 8 28.22 -20.51 78.53
N VAL A 9 28.93 -21.59 78.19
CA VAL A 9 29.75 -21.65 76.96
C VAL A 9 28.86 -21.48 75.73
N SER A 10 27.74 -22.23 75.63
CA SER A 10 26.79 -22.10 74.51
C SER A 10 26.19 -20.70 74.39
N TYR A 11 25.92 -20.03 75.51
CA TYR A 11 25.46 -18.64 75.55
C TYR A 11 26.54 -17.66 75.09
N LEU A 12 27.80 -17.83 75.52
CA LEU A 12 28.92 -16.97 75.13
C LEU A 12 29.26 -17.15 73.64
N GLU A 13 29.38 -18.39 73.15
CA GLU A 13 29.58 -18.69 71.72
C GLU A 13 28.46 -18.09 70.87
N LYS A 14 27.20 -18.19 71.32
CA LYS A 14 26.06 -17.57 70.63
C LYS A 14 26.16 -16.04 70.63
N LYS A 15 26.51 -15.44 71.76
CA LYS A 15 26.64 -13.98 71.90
C LYS A 15 27.77 -13.43 71.03
N GLU A 16 28.95 -14.04 71.08
CA GLU A 16 30.10 -13.71 70.22
C GLU A 16 29.75 -13.84 68.73
N LYS A 17 29.02 -14.91 68.36
CA LYS A 17 28.53 -15.13 67.00
C LYS A 17 27.42 -14.16 66.56
N GLU A 18 26.70 -13.54 67.50
CA GLU A 18 25.74 -12.46 67.23
C GLU A 18 26.44 -11.09 67.13
N GLU A 19 27.44 -10.84 67.98
CA GLU A 19 28.29 -9.63 67.94
C GLU A 19 29.15 -9.57 66.67
N ALA A 20 29.78 -10.69 66.26
CA ALA A 20 30.53 -10.78 65.00
C ALA A 20 29.63 -10.54 63.77
N LYS A 21 28.37 -11.02 63.78
CA LYS A 21 27.39 -10.72 62.72
C LYS A 21 26.95 -9.26 62.73
N ALA A 22 26.80 -8.66 63.91
CA ALA A 22 26.46 -7.24 64.03
C ALA A 22 27.60 -6.36 63.51
N LEU A 23 28.85 -6.71 63.82
CA LEU A 23 30.05 -6.03 63.32
C LEU A 23 30.20 -6.17 61.80
N LYS A 24 30.08 -7.39 61.26
CA LYS A 24 30.04 -7.62 59.80
C LYS A 24 28.99 -6.74 59.13
N LYS A 25 27.75 -6.71 59.65
CA LYS A 25 26.67 -5.87 59.11
C LYS A 25 26.89 -4.36 59.28
N ARG A 26 27.62 -3.92 60.33
CA ARG A 26 28.09 -2.53 60.47
C ARG A 26 29.06 -2.20 59.34
N ASN A 27 30.04 -3.06 59.11
CA ASN A 27 31.12 -2.84 58.14
C ASN A 27 30.61 -2.91 56.70
N GLU A 28 29.78 -3.90 56.36
CA GLU A 28 29.07 -4.01 55.09
C GLU A 28 28.33 -2.71 54.75
N LYS A 29 27.59 -2.17 55.74
CA LYS A 29 26.86 -0.91 55.57
C LYS A 29 27.82 0.27 55.42
N ALA A 30 28.84 0.39 56.28
CA ALA A 30 29.79 1.49 56.23
C ALA A 30 30.52 1.58 54.87
N LEU A 31 31.00 0.44 54.35
CA LEU A 31 31.58 0.39 53.00
C LEU A 31 30.58 0.79 51.92
N LYS A 32 29.31 0.35 52.01
CA LYS A 32 28.28 0.74 51.03
C LYS A 32 28.00 2.25 51.03
N GLU A 33 27.86 2.87 52.21
CA GLU A 33 27.63 4.31 52.33
C GLU A 33 28.85 5.11 51.81
N ILE A 34 30.08 4.64 52.10
CA ILE A 34 31.31 5.25 51.57
C ILE A 34 31.36 5.16 50.04
N LEU A 35 31.13 3.97 49.47
CA LEU A 35 31.09 3.78 48.01
C LEU A 35 30.00 4.62 47.34
N PHE A 36 28.80 4.67 47.90
CA PHE A 36 27.69 5.50 47.40
C PHE A 36 28.03 6.99 47.35
N ASN A 37 28.78 7.49 48.33
CA ASN A 37 29.23 8.89 48.36
C ASN A 37 30.44 9.17 47.44
N MET A 38 31.07 8.15 46.84
CA MET A 38 32.19 8.34 45.91
C MET A 38 31.72 8.65 44.49
N SER A 39 31.59 9.93 44.16
CA SER A 39 31.31 10.41 42.79
C SER A 39 32.35 10.02 41.71
N LYS A 40 33.47 9.39 42.10
CA LYS A 40 34.48 8.81 41.20
C LYS A 40 34.23 7.33 40.85
N VAL A 41 33.37 6.63 41.60
CA VAL A 41 32.98 5.24 41.31
C VAL A 41 31.86 5.28 40.28
N THR A 42 31.98 4.44 39.26
CA THR A 42 31.05 4.36 38.13
C THR A 42 30.70 2.90 37.87
N TYR A 43 29.67 2.65 37.07
CA TYR A 43 29.28 1.30 36.65
C TYR A 43 30.36 0.50 35.87
N ARG A 44 31.49 1.13 35.52
CA ARG A 44 32.65 0.47 34.87
C ARG A 44 33.89 0.37 35.76
N THR A 45 33.85 0.92 36.97
CA THR A 45 35.00 0.97 37.87
C THR A 45 35.36 -0.44 38.34
N THR A 46 36.62 -0.81 38.24
CA THR A 46 37.13 -2.11 38.69
C THR A 46 37.40 -2.11 40.20
N TRP A 47 37.48 -3.30 40.82
CA TRP A 47 37.82 -3.41 42.25
C TRP A 47 39.18 -2.81 42.58
N GLN A 48 40.18 -2.94 41.70
CA GLN A 48 41.52 -2.37 41.92
C GLN A 48 41.48 -0.82 41.96
N GLU A 49 40.68 -0.21 41.09
CA GLU A 49 40.49 1.25 41.09
C GLU A 49 39.69 1.70 42.33
N ALA A 50 38.63 0.98 42.67
CA ALA A 50 37.83 1.25 43.87
C ALA A 50 38.65 1.11 45.17
N GLN A 51 39.51 0.09 45.25
CA GLN A 51 40.42 -0.09 46.39
C GLN A 51 41.40 1.09 46.54
N ARG A 52 41.92 1.65 45.44
CA ARG A 52 42.72 2.88 45.51
C ARG A 52 41.88 4.07 46.00
N LEU A 53 40.66 4.23 45.47
CA LEU A 53 39.75 5.30 45.90
C LEU A 53 39.31 5.18 47.37
N LEU A 54 39.26 3.96 47.92
CA LEU A 54 39.04 3.68 49.35
C LEU A 54 40.25 4.06 50.21
N LEU A 55 41.48 3.79 49.74
CA LEU A 55 42.70 4.24 50.42
C LEU A 55 42.87 5.77 50.36
N ASP A 56 42.33 6.44 49.34
CA ASP A 56 42.25 7.91 49.24
C ASP A 56 41.13 8.51 50.14
N ASN A 57 40.28 7.70 50.78
CA ASN A 57 39.09 8.16 51.51
C ASN A 57 39.29 8.18 53.04
N VAL A 58 39.13 9.37 53.64
CA VAL A 58 39.36 9.63 55.07
C VAL A 58 38.45 8.79 55.99
N ASP A 59 37.20 8.54 55.60
CA ASP A 59 36.26 7.77 56.43
C ASP A 59 36.63 6.28 56.47
N PHE A 60 37.16 5.75 55.36
CA PHE A 60 37.70 4.38 55.29
C PHE A 60 39.06 4.24 56.00
N VAL A 61 39.91 5.27 55.92
CA VAL A 61 41.23 5.29 56.56
C VAL A 61 41.15 5.40 58.10
N ASN A 62 40.08 6.01 58.62
CA ASN A 62 39.89 6.17 60.07
C ASN A 62 39.18 5.00 60.76
N ASP A 63 38.38 4.20 60.06
CA ASP A 63 37.65 3.08 60.66
C ASP A 63 38.47 1.77 60.64
N THR A 64 39.16 1.49 61.73
CA THR A 64 39.98 0.28 61.89
C THR A 64 39.17 -1.01 61.93
N GLU A 65 37.90 -1.00 62.33
CA GLU A 65 37.06 -2.20 62.25
C GLU A 65 36.69 -2.49 60.78
N LEU A 66 36.44 -1.44 59.99
CA LEU A 66 36.12 -1.55 58.56
C LEU A 66 37.31 -2.06 57.74
N GLN A 67 38.53 -1.64 58.04
CA GLN A 67 39.75 -2.14 57.39
C GLN A 67 40.03 -3.62 57.70
N ASN A 68 39.58 -4.11 58.85
CA ASN A 68 39.69 -5.51 59.26
C ASN A 68 38.49 -6.38 58.81
N MET A 69 37.61 -5.85 57.96
CA MET A 69 36.55 -6.64 57.31
C MET A 69 37.13 -7.70 56.37
N ASP A 70 36.42 -8.82 56.20
CA ASP A 70 36.80 -9.85 55.24
C ASP A 70 36.83 -9.29 53.80
N LYS A 71 37.78 -9.78 53.00
CA LYS A 71 37.96 -9.40 51.60
C LYS A 71 36.84 -9.95 50.74
N GLU A 72 36.27 -11.11 51.08
CA GLU A 72 35.08 -11.65 50.42
C GLU A 72 33.88 -10.72 50.63
N ASP A 73 33.66 -10.24 51.86
CA ASP A 73 32.58 -9.30 52.18
C ASP A 73 32.77 -7.93 51.52
N ALA A 74 34.01 -7.42 51.48
CA ALA A 74 34.34 -6.19 50.77
C ALA A 74 34.02 -6.30 49.26
N LEU A 75 34.35 -7.43 48.64
CA LEU A 75 34.03 -7.73 47.24
C LEU A 75 32.52 -7.87 47.02
N ILE A 76 31.78 -8.54 47.91
CA ILE A 76 30.32 -8.68 47.81
C ILE A 76 29.63 -7.32 47.91
N VAL A 77 30.04 -6.45 48.84
CA VAL A 77 29.48 -5.09 48.97
C VAL A 77 29.77 -4.26 47.73
N PHE A 78 31.00 -4.35 47.21
CA PHE A 78 31.41 -3.65 45.99
C PHE A 78 30.66 -4.14 44.74
N GLU A 79 30.55 -5.46 44.54
CA GLU A 79 29.82 -6.03 43.39
C GLU A 79 28.35 -5.61 43.42
N ASN A 80 27.69 -5.65 44.58
CA ASN A 80 26.31 -5.19 44.70
C ASN A 80 26.17 -3.68 44.43
N HIS A 81 27.15 -2.86 44.81
CA HIS A 81 27.16 -1.43 44.49
C HIS A 81 27.36 -1.19 42.98
N ILE A 82 28.30 -1.89 42.32
CA ILE A 82 28.49 -1.79 40.87
C ILE A 82 27.23 -2.25 40.12
N ARG A 83 26.63 -3.38 40.49
CA ARG A 83 25.35 -3.85 39.92
C ARG A 83 24.20 -2.86 40.10
N GLU A 84 24.17 -2.12 41.22
CA GLU A 84 23.20 -1.03 41.42
C GLU A 84 23.47 0.15 40.45
N LEU A 85 24.73 0.53 40.22
CA LEU A 85 25.11 1.56 39.23
C LEU A 85 24.86 1.12 37.78
N GLU A 86 25.18 -0.12 37.42
CA GLU A 86 24.91 -0.72 36.09
C GLU A 86 23.41 -0.68 35.81
N LYS A 87 22.59 -1.11 36.77
CA LYS A 87 21.13 -1.06 36.65
C LYS A 87 20.62 0.37 36.43
N VAL A 88 21.11 1.35 37.19
CA VAL A 88 20.71 2.76 37.01
C VAL A 88 21.11 3.28 35.64
N HIS A 89 22.35 3.02 35.19
CA HIS A 89 22.82 3.37 33.85
C HIS A 89 21.97 2.76 32.73
N ASP A 90 21.55 1.50 32.90
CA ASP A 90 20.73 0.81 31.91
C ASP A 90 19.26 1.26 31.95
N ASP A 91 18.68 1.52 33.13
CA ASP A 91 17.36 2.15 33.29
C ASP A 91 17.33 3.56 32.67
N GLU A 92 18.39 4.37 32.84
CA GLU A 92 18.56 5.68 32.19
C GLU A 92 18.75 5.55 30.66
N SER A 93 19.59 4.62 30.20
CA SER A 93 19.81 4.34 28.77
C SER A 93 18.52 3.86 28.10
N GLU A 94 17.76 2.99 28.76
CA GLU A 94 16.42 2.56 28.37
C GLU A 94 15.45 3.74 28.34
N ALA A 95 15.44 4.60 29.37
CA ALA A 95 14.58 5.78 29.45
C ALA A 95 14.86 6.76 28.31
N GLN A 96 16.13 7.02 27.99
CA GLN A 96 16.54 7.86 26.86
C GLN A 96 16.15 7.22 25.51
N ARG A 97 16.38 5.92 25.32
CA ARG A 97 15.90 5.16 24.15
C ARG A 97 14.36 5.19 24.03
N LYS A 98 13.63 5.13 25.14
CA LYS A 98 12.16 5.26 25.20
C LYS A 98 11.71 6.69 24.87
N TYR A 99 12.42 7.71 25.35
CA TYR A 99 12.18 9.12 25.04
C TYR A 99 12.37 9.43 23.55
N ILE A 100 13.53 9.10 22.98
CA ILE A 100 13.84 9.31 21.56
C ILE A 100 12.78 8.63 20.66
N ARG A 101 12.40 7.38 20.96
CA ARG A 101 11.34 6.67 20.21
C ARG A 101 9.98 7.38 20.29
N ARG A 102 9.61 7.98 21.44
CA ARG A 102 8.39 8.78 21.60
C ARG A 102 8.46 10.10 20.81
N THR A 103 9.59 10.80 20.88
CA THR A 103 9.82 12.06 20.14
C THR A 103 9.77 11.83 18.63
N ASN A 104 10.44 10.78 18.12
CA ASN A 104 10.39 10.42 16.71
C ASN A 104 8.97 10.06 16.23
N ARG A 105 8.16 9.42 17.10
CA ARG A 105 6.74 9.16 16.79
C ARG A 105 5.93 10.47 16.74
N LYS A 106 6.12 11.39 17.69
CA LYS A 106 5.49 12.72 17.68
C LYS A 106 5.88 13.55 16.46
N ASN A 107 7.12 13.47 16.01
CA ASN A 107 7.58 14.18 14.81
C ASN A 107 6.90 13.63 13.54
N ARG A 108 6.66 12.31 13.47
CA ARG A 108 5.82 11.70 12.41
C ARG A 108 4.36 12.12 12.49
N GLU A 109 3.77 12.12 13.69
CA GLU A 109 2.40 12.59 13.94
C GLU A 109 2.24 14.07 13.49
N ALA A 110 3.21 14.94 13.82
CA ALA A 110 3.22 16.34 13.40
C ALA A 110 3.42 16.52 11.88
N PHE A 111 4.23 15.67 11.23
CA PHE A 111 4.40 15.70 9.78
C PHE A 111 3.15 15.19 9.03
N LEU A 112 2.40 14.23 9.58
CA LEU A 112 1.10 13.83 9.02
C LEU A 112 0.09 14.99 9.11
N TYR A 113 0.01 15.68 10.25
CA TYR A 113 -0.83 16.86 10.40
C TYR A 113 -0.44 18.01 9.43
N PHE A 114 0.83 18.12 9.05
CA PHE A 114 1.26 19.04 7.99
C PHE A 114 0.75 18.62 6.59
N LEU A 115 0.66 17.32 6.30
CA LEU A 115 0.03 16.85 5.06
C LEU A 115 -1.49 17.13 5.08
N ASP A 116 -2.16 16.99 6.22
CA ASP A 116 -3.56 17.42 6.39
C ASP A 116 -3.73 18.92 6.13
N GLU A 117 -2.89 19.79 6.73
CA GLU A 117 -2.89 21.24 6.45
C GLU A 117 -2.70 21.55 4.94
N LEU A 118 -1.83 20.81 4.23
CA LEU A 118 -1.63 20.98 2.79
C LEU A 118 -2.81 20.46 1.97
N HIS A 119 -3.55 19.46 2.47
CA HIS A 119 -4.77 18.93 1.84
C HIS A 119 -5.93 19.90 1.98
N GLU A 120 -6.16 20.44 3.19
CA GLU A 120 -7.15 21.49 3.45
C GLU A 120 -6.89 22.78 2.65
N GLN A 121 -5.61 23.10 2.41
CA GLN A 121 -5.20 24.21 1.54
C GLN A 121 -5.33 23.91 0.02
N GLY A 122 -5.74 22.69 -0.37
CA GLY A 122 -5.84 22.26 -1.77
C GLY A 122 -4.50 22.15 -2.50
N LYS A 123 -3.37 22.22 -1.79
CA LYS A 123 -2.00 22.09 -2.36
C LYS A 123 -1.63 20.62 -2.55
N LEU A 124 -2.05 19.78 -1.61
CA LEU A 124 -1.95 18.32 -1.67
C LEU A 124 -3.29 17.74 -2.12
N HIS A 125 -3.25 16.78 -3.04
CA HIS A 125 -4.42 16.02 -3.51
C HIS A 125 -3.98 14.67 -4.11
N SER A 126 -4.94 13.81 -4.52
CA SER A 126 -4.65 12.44 -4.97
C SER A 126 -3.77 12.30 -6.23
N MET A 127 -3.42 13.42 -6.88
CA MET A 127 -2.56 13.46 -8.07
C MET A 127 -1.24 14.22 -7.87
N SER A 128 -1.01 14.87 -6.72
CA SER A 128 0.20 15.68 -6.49
C SER A 128 1.47 14.81 -6.50
N LEU A 129 2.57 15.38 -7.00
CA LEU A 129 3.89 14.76 -7.00
C LEU A 129 4.76 15.33 -5.87
N TRP A 130 5.60 14.49 -5.26
CA TRP A 130 6.53 14.92 -4.21
C TRP A 130 7.43 16.07 -4.67
N VAL A 131 7.90 16.03 -5.92
CA VAL A 131 8.78 17.06 -6.50
C VAL A 131 8.12 18.42 -6.65
N GLU A 132 6.79 18.48 -6.82
CA GLU A 132 6.03 19.74 -6.91
C GLU A 132 5.88 20.37 -5.53
N LEU A 133 5.57 19.55 -4.52
CA LEU A 133 5.38 20.00 -3.14
C LEU A 133 6.68 20.16 -2.35
N PHE A 134 7.80 19.60 -2.80
CA PHE A 134 9.08 19.65 -2.08
C PHE A 134 9.53 21.08 -1.76
N GLY A 135 9.28 22.05 -2.66
CA GLY A 135 9.56 23.47 -2.41
C GLY A 135 8.74 24.11 -1.28
N THR A 136 7.56 23.57 -0.95
CA THR A 136 6.79 23.96 0.25
C THR A 136 7.22 23.12 1.45
N VAL A 137 7.34 21.81 1.27
CA VAL A 137 7.60 20.83 2.34
C VAL A 137 8.97 21.02 2.99
N SER A 138 10.01 21.28 2.19
CA SER A 138 11.39 21.44 2.70
C SER A 138 11.62 22.70 3.55
N ASN A 139 10.72 23.68 3.46
CA ASN A 139 10.76 24.92 4.26
C ASN A 139 10.04 24.80 5.61
N ASP A 140 9.33 23.70 5.87
CA ASP A 140 8.61 23.50 7.14
C ASP A 140 9.50 22.82 8.21
N GLU A 141 9.49 23.35 9.42
CA GLU A 141 10.30 22.85 10.53
C GLU A 141 10.00 21.38 10.89
N ARG A 142 8.76 20.91 10.65
CA ARG A 142 8.33 19.52 10.87
C ARG A 142 9.00 18.56 9.90
N PHE A 143 9.29 19.00 8.66
CA PHE A 143 10.11 18.24 7.72
C PHE A 143 11.55 18.15 8.22
N SER A 144 12.16 19.27 8.62
CA SER A 144 13.54 19.28 9.14
C SER A 144 13.70 18.40 10.39
N LYS A 145 12.74 18.46 11.33
CA LYS A 145 12.68 17.60 12.53
C LYS A 145 12.55 16.11 12.22
N MET A 146 12.04 15.75 11.05
CA MET A 146 11.87 14.36 10.60
C MET A 146 13.13 13.74 9.98
N LEU A 147 14.14 14.53 9.60
CA LEU A 147 15.35 14.03 8.94
C LEU A 147 16.22 13.20 9.88
N GLY A 148 16.90 12.18 9.33
CA GLY A 148 17.81 11.29 10.08
C GLY A 148 17.15 10.31 11.07
N GLN A 149 15.82 10.35 11.24
CA GLN A 149 15.13 9.42 12.13
C GLN A 149 14.96 8.01 11.54
N PRO A 150 15.04 6.94 12.36
CA PRO A 150 14.65 5.60 11.93
C PRO A 150 13.13 5.45 11.79
N GLY A 151 12.70 4.77 10.72
CA GLY A 151 11.31 4.49 10.37
C GLY A 151 10.95 5.01 8.97
N SER A 152 9.66 5.21 8.71
CA SER A 152 9.15 5.82 7.49
C SER A 152 9.71 7.24 7.30
N THR A 153 10.22 7.54 6.10
CA THR A 153 10.72 8.88 5.76
C THR A 153 9.56 9.83 5.46
N PRO A 154 9.78 11.17 5.42
CA PRO A 154 8.77 12.12 4.95
C PRO A 154 8.17 11.78 3.58
N LEU A 155 9.00 11.26 2.66
CA LEU A 155 8.58 10.82 1.34
C LEU A 155 7.65 9.59 1.42
N ASP A 156 7.88 8.67 2.35
CA ASP A 156 7.02 7.49 2.51
C ASP A 156 5.69 7.85 3.17
N LEU A 157 5.70 8.73 4.17
CA LEU A 157 4.47 9.28 4.75
C LEU A 157 3.62 10.01 3.70
N PHE A 158 4.26 10.80 2.82
CA PHE A 158 3.59 11.43 1.68
C PHE A 158 3.02 10.40 0.68
N LYS A 159 3.79 9.34 0.33
CA LYS A 159 3.29 8.28 -0.57
C LYS A 159 2.05 7.60 0.01
N PHE A 160 2.09 7.20 1.28
CA PHE A 160 0.95 6.56 1.96
C PHE A 160 -0.26 7.51 2.00
N TYR A 161 -0.05 8.78 2.32
CA TYR A 161 -1.12 9.79 2.31
C TYR A 161 -1.78 9.90 0.92
N VAL A 162 -0.98 10.07 -0.13
CA VAL A 162 -1.49 10.16 -1.52
C VAL A 162 -2.12 8.84 -2.00
N GLU A 163 -1.67 7.69 -1.50
CA GLU A 163 -2.27 6.38 -1.75
C GLU A 163 -3.64 6.23 -1.07
N ASP A 164 -3.79 6.69 0.18
CA ASP A 164 -5.08 6.75 0.89
C ASP A 164 -6.06 7.71 0.20
N LEU A 165 -5.59 8.86 -0.32
CA LEU A 165 -6.40 9.75 -1.16
C LEU A 165 -6.90 9.04 -2.44
N LYS A 166 -6.03 8.26 -3.10
CA LYS A 166 -6.38 7.48 -4.30
C LYS A 166 -7.34 6.33 -3.99
N ALA A 167 -7.19 5.66 -2.84
CA ALA A 167 -8.07 4.57 -2.42
C ALA A 167 -9.54 5.04 -2.29
N ARG A 168 -9.77 6.27 -1.81
CA ARG A 168 -11.11 6.88 -1.71
C ARG A 168 -11.77 7.19 -3.05
N PHE A 169 -11.03 7.23 -4.17
CA PHE A 169 -11.53 7.64 -5.49
C PHE A 169 -12.82 6.94 -5.92
N HIS A 170 -12.94 5.62 -5.66
CA HIS A 170 -14.11 4.86 -6.10
C HIS A 170 -15.41 5.21 -5.36
N ASP A 171 -15.32 5.68 -4.12
CA ASP A 171 -16.48 6.13 -3.34
C ASP A 171 -16.76 7.62 -3.58
N GLU A 172 -15.72 8.45 -3.63
CA GLU A 172 -15.86 9.87 -3.99
C GLU A 172 -16.45 10.04 -5.40
N LYS A 173 -16.08 9.19 -6.37
CA LYS A 173 -16.69 9.14 -7.71
C LYS A 173 -18.16 8.68 -7.72
N LYS A 174 -18.68 8.08 -6.64
CA LYS A 174 -20.13 7.86 -6.47
C LYS A 174 -20.80 9.15 -6.00
N VAL A 175 -20.25 9.78 -4.96
CA VAL A 175 -20.74 11.06 -4.42
C VAL A 175 -20.77 12.15 -5.50
N VAL A 176 -19.71 12.28 -6.32
CA VAL A 176 -19.68 13.18 -7.48
C VAL A 176 -20.88 12.95 -8.42
N LYS A 177 -21.17 11.69 -8.78
CA LYS A 177 -22.31 11.36 -9.68
C LYS A 177 -23.66 11.63 -9.04
N GLU A 178 -23.78 11.45 -7.72
CA GLU A 178 -24.99 11.81 -6.98
C GLU A 178 -25.20 13.31 -6.99
N ILE A 179 -24.16 14.12 -6.71
CA ILE A 179 -24.22 15.59 -6.84
C ILE A 179 -24.66 15.99 -8.25
N LEU A 180 -24.05 15.44 -9.31
CA LEU A 180 -24.46 15.76 -10.69
C LEU A 180 -25.94 15.44 -10.95
N LYS A 181 -26.41 14.27 -10.50
CA LYS A 181 -27.80 13.84 -10.66
C LYS A 181 -28.76 14.74 -9.89
N ASP A 182 -28.43 15.10 -8.66
CA ASP A 182 -29.25 15.95 -7.78
C ASP A 182 -29.30 17.40 -8.31
N LYS A 183 -28.25 17.85 -9.00
CA LYS A 183 -28.15 19.15 -9.69
C LYS A 183 -28.70 19.14 -11.12
N GLY A 184 -29.08 17.97 -11.66
CA GLY A 184 -29.54 17.79 -13.04
C GLY A 184 -28.48 18.01 -14.13
N TYR A 185 -27.19 18.01 -13.78
CA TYR A 185 -26.09 18.30 -14.72
C TYR A 185 -25.62 17.03 -15.45
N THR A 186 -25.70 17.06 -16.78
CA THR A 186 -25.11 16.04 -17.67
C THR A 186 -23.73 16.50 -18.11
N ILE A 187 -22.84 15.53 -18.38
CA ILE A 187 -21.52 15.78 -18.97
C ILE A 187 -21.56 15.31 -20.41
N ASP A 188 -21.37 16.26 -21.31
CA ASP A 188 -21.30 16.12 -22.77
C ASP A 188 -19.91 16.57 -23.27
N ILE A 189 -19.62 16.43 -24.55
CA ILE A 189 -18.24 16.52 -25.10
C ILE A 189 -17.65 17.95 -25.02
N ASP A 190 -18.51 18.95 -25.01
CA ASP A 190 -18.21 20.38 -24.86
C ASP A 190 -18.13 20.84 -23.39
N SER A 191 -18.43 19.96 -22.43
CA SER A 191 -18.45 20.30 -21.01
C SER A 191 -17.06 20.61 -20.47
N THR A 192 -16.87 21.81 -19.90
CA THR A 192 -15.59 22.23 -19.32
C THR A 192 -15.41 21.77 -17.87
N PHE A 193 -14.16 21.54 -17.46
CA PHE A 193 -13.86 21.19 -16.08
C PHE A 193 -14.26 22.30 -15.09
N GLU A 194 -14.16 23.56 -15.50
CA GLU A 194 -14.52 24.73 -14.67
C GLU A 194 -16.01 24.72 -14.34
N LYS A 195 -16.89 24.54 -15.34
CA LYS A 195 -18.34 24.46 -15.11
C LYS A 195 -18.74 23.25 -14.26
N PHE A 196 -18.08 22.10 -14.49
CA PHE A 196 -18.25 20.92 -13.66
C PHE A 196 -17.82 21.17 -12.20
N ALA A 197 -16.66 21.80 -11.97
CA ALA A 197 -16.14 22.09 -10.63
C ALA A 197 -17.02 23.11 -9.87
N GLU A 198 -17.58 24.09 -10.57
CA GLU A 198 -18.60 25.02 -10.05
C GLU A 198 -19.87 24.27 -9.63
N VAL A 199 -20.41 23.40 -10.47
CA VAL A 199 -21.60 22.59 -10.14
C VAL A 199 -21.36 21.73 -8.90
N ILE A 200 -20.18 21.08 -8.80
CA ILE A 200 -19.80 20.26 -7.65
C ILE A 200 -19.64 21.12 -6.37
N SER A 201 -18.91 22.25 -6.43
CA SER A 201 -18.63 23.08 -5.24
C SER A 201 -19.86 23.74 -4.64
N THR A 202 -20.95 23.89 -5.40
CA THR A 202 -22.26 24.33 -4.86
C THR A 202 -23.00 23.26 -4.04
N ASP A 203 -22.42 22.08 -3.80
CA ASP A 203 -22.97 21.03 -2.92
C ASP A 203 -22.12 20.85 -1.67
N LYS A 204 -22.77 20.75 -0.50
CA LYS A 204 -22.09 20.60 0.80
C LYS A 204 -21.23 19.33 0.89
N ARG A 205 -21.54 18.29 0.12
CA ARG A 205 -20.76 17.05 0.03
C ARG A 205 -19.38 17.27 -0.60
N ALA A 206 -19.19 18.33 -1.40
CA ALA A 206 -17.91 18.60 -2.05
C ALA A 206 -16.78 18.98 -1.08
N ALA A 207 -17.11 19.51 0.10
CA ALA A 207 -16.14 19.91 1.12
C ALA A 207 -15.30 18.75 1.69
N THR A 208 -15.69 17.49 1.46
CA THR A 208 -14.94 16.29 1.89
C THR A 208 -14.34 15.49 0.72
N LEU A 209 -14.46 15.98 -0.52
CA LEU A 209 -13.94 15.30 -1.71
C LEU A 209 -12.53 15.81 -2.04
N ASP A 210 -11.65 14.91 -2.46
CA ASP A 210 -10.30 15.29 -2.88
C ASP A 210 -10.31 15.97 -4.27
N ALA A 211 -9.57 17.08 -4.42
CA ALA A 211 -9.54 17.86 -5.66
C ALA A 211 -8.99 17.06 -6.87
N GLY A 212 -8.05 16.16 -6.64
CA GLY A 212 -7.55 15.20 -7.63
C GLY A 212 -8.62 14.18 -8.01
N ASN A 213 -9.33 13.63 -7.03
CA ASN A 213 -10.45 12.70 -7.27
C ASN A 213 -11.62 13.36 -8.02
N ILE A 214 -11.92 14.64 -7.75
CA ILE A 214 -12.86 15.44 -8.54
C ILE A 214 -12.39 15.54 -9.99
N LYS A 215 -11.11 15.81 -10.25
CA LYS A 215 -10.53 15.88 -11.61
C LYS A 215 -10.53 14.52 -12.32
N LEU A 216 -10.17 13.44 -11.63
CA LEU A 216 -10.21 12.07 -12.15
C LEU A 216 -11.66 11.60 -12.42
N ALA A 217 -12.62 12.06 -11.62
CA ALA A 217 -14.04 11.79 -11.84
C ALA A 217 -14.54 12.51 -13.11
N PHE A 218 -14.19 13.77 -13.31
CA PHE A 218 -14.47 14.51 -14.54
C PHE A 218 -13.88 13.81 -15.77
N ASN A 219 -12.57 13.55 -15.80
CA ASN A 219 -11.90 12.95 -16.95
C ASN A 219 -12.56 11.62 -17.39
N SER A 220 -12.91 10.77 -16.43
CA SER A 220 -13.56 9.47 -16.71
C SER A 220 -15.08 9.55 -16.95
N LEU A 221 -15.69 10.73 -16.77
CA LEU A 221 -17.06 11.02 -17.24
C LEU A 221 -17.03 11.62 -18.65
N MET A 222 -16.03 12.46 -18.99
CA MET A 222 -15.75 12.93 -20.36
C MET A 222 -15.44 11.76 -21.31
N GLU A 223 -14.52 10.88 -20.95
CA GLU A 223 -14.20 9.64 -21.68
C GLU A 223 -15.46 8.82 -21.98
N LYS A 224 -16.42 8.79 -21.04
CA LYS A 224 -17.70 8.09 -21.20
C LYS A 224 -18.72 8.87 -22.05
N ALA A 225 -18.63 10.20 -22.14
CA ALA A 225 -19.40 11.01 -23.08
C ALA A 225 -18.88 10.80 -24.51
N GLU A 226 -17.57 10.97 -24.72
CA GLU A 226 -16.88 10.72 -25.98
C GLU A 226 -17.13 9.30 -26.52
N LEU A 227 -17.04 8.27 -25.67
CA LEU A 227 -17.29 6.89 -26.08
C LEU A 227 -18.75 6.66 -26.50
N ARG A 228 -19.72 7.27 -25.81
CA ARG A 228 -21.13 7.20 -26.22
C ARG A 228 -21.35 7.84 -27.59
N GLU A 229 -20.79 9.03 -27.83
CA GLU A 229 -20.95 9.70 -29.12
C GLU A 229 -20.27 8.94 -30.25
N LYS A 230 -19.05 8.44 -29.99
CA LYS A 230 -18.32 7.57 -30.92
C LYS A 230 -19.10 6.30 -31.26
N ASP A 231 -19.92 5.78 -30.35
CA ASP A 231 -20.84 4.67 -30.63
C ASP A 231 -22.15 5.12 -31.30
N ARG A 232 -22.69 6.31 -30.97
CA ARG A 232 -23.86 6.91 -31.65
C ARG A 232 -23.56 7.14 -33.14
N LEU A 233 -22.43 7.76 -33.45
CA LEU A 233 -21.92 7.99 -34.81
C LEU A 233 -21.67 6.67 -35.58
N LYS A 234 -21.18 5.61 -34.90
CA LYS A 234 -21.07 4.27 -35.51
C LYS A 234 -22.45 3.68 -35.80
N GLU A 235 -23.43 3.87 -34.93
CA GLU A 235 -24.78 3.35 -35.13
C GLU A 235 -25.51 4.10 -36.26
N GLU A 236 -25.37 5.43 -36.31
CA GLU A 236 -25.81 6.28 -37.42
C GLU A 236 -25.17 5.85 -38.74
N ALA A 237 -23.84 5.70 -38.80
CA ALA A 237 -23.15 5.21 -39.99
C ALA A 237 -23.55 3.77 -40.38
N ARG A 238 -23.92 2.92 -39.41
CA ARG A 238 -24.48 1.57 -39.68
C ARG A 238 -25.91 1.64 -40.20
N LYS A 239 -26.74 2.57 -39.72
CA LYS A 239 -28.09 2.82 -40.24
C LYS A 239 -28.01 3.36 -41.67
N GLN A 240 -27.18 4.35 -41.92
CA GLN A 240 -26.94 4.91 -43.26
C GLN A 240 -26.47 3.81 -44.23
N LYS A 241 -25.47 3.01 -43.87
CA LYS A 241 -25.00 1.88 -44.71
C LYS A 241 -26.08 0.81 -44.98
N ARG A 242 -27.06 0.64 -44.09
CA ARG A 242 -28.23 -0.22 -44.34
C ARG A 242 -29.17 0.43 -45.35
N LEU A 243 -29.50 1.71 -45.21
CA LEU A 243 -30.30 2.45 -46.19
C LEU A 243 -29.63 2.44 -47.59
N GLU A 244 -28.32 2.70 -47.66
CA GLU A 244 -27.55 2.62 -48.92
C GLU A 244 -27.55 1.20 -49.53
N SER A 245 -27.46 0.15 -48.70
CA SER A 245 -27.48 -1.24 -49.15
C SER A 245 -28.87 -1.69 -49.63
N ASN A 246 -29.93 -1.33 -48.88
CA ASN A 246 -31.31 -1.53 -49.27
C ASN A 246 -31.62 -0.83 -50.59
N PHE A 247 -31.19 0.43 -50.74
CA PHE A 247 -31.35 1.19 -51.98
C PHE A 247 -30.64 0.50 -53.15
N LYS A 248 -29.39 0.05 -52.99
CA LYS A 248 -28.68 -0.74 -54.02
C LYS A 248 -29.36 -2.08 -54.35
N GLN A 249 -30.01 -2.72 -53.37
CA GLN A 249 -30.81 -3.93 -53.61
C GLN A 249 -32.11 -3.62 -54.36
N LEU A 250 -32.79 -2.51 -54.04
CA LEU A 250 -33.96 -2.02 -54.78
C LEU A 250 -33.60 -1.70 -56.24
N LEU A 251 -32.52 -0.96 -56.46
CA LEU A 251 -31.96 -0.73 -57.79
C LEU A 251 -31.74 -2.08 -58.49
N LYS A 252 -30.97 -3.00 -57.91
CA LYS A 252 -30.74 -4.32 -58.52
C LYS A 252 -32.02 -5.11 -58.80
N ALA A 253 -33.02 -5.08 -57.93
CA ALA A 253 -34.26 -5.81 -58.10
C ALA A 253 -35.14 -5.27 -59.23
N LYS A 254 -35.32 -3.94 -59.30
CA LYS A 254 -36.19 -3.27 -60.29
C LYS A 254 -35.48 -3.04 -61.64
N LEU A 255 -34.15 -2.93 -61.63
CA LEU A 255 -33.35 -2.39 -62.76
C LEU A 255 -32.43 -3.44 -63.41
N ASN A 256 -32.71 -4.73 -63.24
CA ASN A 256 -32.02 -5.85 -63.91
C ASN A 256 -32.04 -5.78 -65.47
N SER A 257 -32.80 -4.84 -66.06
CA SER A 257 -32.96 -4.66 -67.50
C SER A 257 -32.57 -3.25 -67.99
N LEU A 258 -31.72 -2.51 -67.26
CA LEU A 258 -31.18 -1.24 -67.74
C LEU A 258 -30.05 -1.45 -68.74
N ASN A 259 -30.06 -0.62 -69.78
CA ASN A 259 -29.00 -0.53 -70.79
C ASN A 259 -28.01 0.61 -70.48
N GLU A 260 -26.89 0.65 -71.19
CA GLU A 260 -25.76 1.57 -70.99
C GLU A 260 -26.09 3.08 -71.13
N GLN A 261 -27.28 3.43 -71.63
CA GLN A 261 -27.76 4.82 -71.80
C GLN A 261 -28.77 5.30 -70.73
N SER A 262 -29.01 4.53 -69.67
CA SER A 262 -30.11 4.78 -68.72
C SER A 262 -29.88 6.02 -67.84
N LYS A 263 -30.79 6.99 -67.85
CA LYS A 263 -30.66 8.22 -67.05
C LYS A 263 -31.32 8.10 -65.68
N TRP A 264 -30.89 8.97 -64.77
CA TRP A 264 -31.46 9.04 -63.42
C TRP A 264 -32.96 9.33 -63.44
N ASP A 265 -33.43 10.23 -64.29
CA ASP A 265 -34.85 10.62 -64.34
C ASP A 265 -35.77 9.48 -64.80
N ASP A 266 -35.34 8.71 -65.81
CA ASP A 266 -36.06 7.53 -66.32
C ASP A 266 -36.20 6.45 -65.24
N VAL A 267 -35.17 6.31 -64.40
CA VAL A 267 -35.09 5.34 -63.30
C VAL A 267 -35.90 5.82 -62.09
N LYS A 268 -35.79 7.10 -61.73
CA LYS A 268 -36.45 7.74 -60.59
C LYS A 268 -37.96 7.50 -60.64
N GLY A 269 -38.60 7.71 -61.79
CA GLY A 269 -40.04 7.47 -62.00
C GLY A 269 -40.49 6.00 -61.85
N GLN A 270 -39.57 5.02 -61.83
CA GLN A 270 -39.89 3.61 -61.64
C GLN A 270 -39.76 3.14 -60.18
N ILE A 271 -39.02 3.88 -59.35
CA ILE A 271 -38.69 3.51 -57.96
C ILE A 271 -39.18 4.52 -56.92
N GLU A 272 -39.71 5.67 -57.33
CA GLU A 272 -40.18 6.76 -56.46
C GLU A 272 -41.21 6.33 -55.40
N ASN A 273 -42.02 5.31 -55.68
CA ASN A 273 -43.07 4.80 -54.81
C ASN A 273 -42.60 3.63 -53.90
N ASP A 274 -41.34 3.19 -54.00
CA ASP A 274 -40.80 2.12 -53.15
C ASP A 274 -40.34 2.65 -51.78
N ASN A 275 -40.44 1.79 -50.76
CA ASN A 275 -40.12 2.15 -49.38
C ASN A 275 -38.63 2.52 -49.23
N ASP A 276 -37.71 1.74 -49.80
CA ASP A 276 -36.27 1.97 -49.68
C ASP A 276 -35.78 3.22 -50.45
N PHE A 277 -36.50 3.67 -51.48
CA PHE A 277 -36.26 4.98 -52.10
C PHE A 277 -36.66 6.12 -51.15
N THR A 278 -37.85 6.00 -50.56
CA THR A 278 -38.39 7.00 -49.62
C THR A 278 -37.55 7.10 -48.35
N ALA A 279 -37.11 5.97 -47.81
CA ALA A 279 -36.35 5.86 -46.57
C ALA A 279 -34.94 6.49 -46.64
N LEU A 280 -34.32 6.54 -47.82
CA LEU A 280 -33.10 7.30 -48.06
C LEU A 280 -33.46 8.76 -48.40
N SER A 281 -33.62 9.62 -47.39
CA SER A 281 -34.18 10.98 -47.56
C SER A 281 -33.31 11.96 -48.37
N SER A 282 -32.04 11.64 -48.60
CA SER A 282 -31.04 12.49 -49.27
C SER A 282 -31.04 12.25 -50.78
N GLU A 283 -31.50 13.21 -51.58
CA GLU A 283 -31.52 13.05 -53.05
C GLU A 283 -30.11 13.02 -53.66
N SER A 284 -29.14 13.73 -53.07
CA SER A 284 -27.72 13.63 -53.46
C SER A 284 -27.15 12.24 -53.20
N ASP A 285 -27.55 11.54 -52.14
CA ASP A 285 -27.18 10.14 -51.94
C ASP A 285 -27.90 9.20 -52.91
N ARG A 286 -29.19 9.41 -53.19
CA ARG A 286 -29.93 8.63 -54.22
C ARG A 286 -29.20 8.68 -55.57
N VAL A 287 -28.83 9.89 -56.03
CA VAL A 287 -28.06 10.10 -57.27
C VAL A 287 -26.68 9.43 -57.19
N ARG A 288 -25.92 9.68 -56.12
CA ARG A 288 -24.57 9.08 -55.91
C ARG A 288 -24.60 7.55 -56.01
N LEU A 289 -25.55 6.91 -55.35
CA LEU A 289 -25.69 5.46 -55.32
C LEU A 289 -26.15 4.91 -56.67
N PHE A 290 -27.02 5.63 -57.38
CA PHE A 290 -27.41 5.28 -58.75
C PHE A 290 -26.23 5.37 -59.71
N GLU A 291 -25.44 6.45 -59.69
CA GLU A 291 -24.24 6.54 -60.53
C GLU A 291 -23.18 5.48 -60.20
N GLU A 292 -23.04 5.11 -58.93
CA GLU A 292 -22.16 4.00 -58.50
C GLU A 292 -22.66 2.66 -59.08
N PHE A 293 -23.97 2.40 -58.99
CA PHE A 293 -24.60 1.20 -59.54
C PHE A 293 -24.55 1.15 -61.08
N HIS A 294 -24.79 2.29 -61.76
CA HIS A 294 -24.66 2.40 -63.21
C HIS A 294 -23.21 2.20 -63.67
N ARG A 295 -22.22 2.77 -62.96
CA ARG A 295 -20.79 2.49 -63.21
C ARG A 295 -20.45 1.02 -63.02
N GLN A 296 -21.04 0.33 -62.04
CA GLN A 296 -20.85 -1.11 -61.87
C GLN A 296 -21.44 -1.90 -63.05
N ILE A 297 -22.66 -1.59 -63.51
CA ILE A 297 -23.27 -2.24 -64.69
C ILE A 297 -22.40 -2.04 -65.94
N VAL A 298 -21.93 -0.81 -66.18
CA VAL A 298 -21.04 -0.49 -67.31
C VAL A 298 -19.73 -1.29 -67.22
N ALA A 299 -19.11 -1.35 -66.04
CA ALA A 299 -17.88 -2.12 -65.82
C ALA A 299 -18.08 -3.64 -65.98
N ASP A 300 -19.18 -4.18 -65.45
CA ASP A 300 -19.53 -5.60 -65.55
C ASP A 300 -19.83 -6.00 -67.01
N ALA A 301 -20.52 -5.14 -67.76
CA ALA A 301 -20.80 -5.34 -69.18
C ALA A 301 -19.51 -5.30 -70.02
N GLN A 302 -18.61 -4.34 -69.76
CA GLN A 302 -17.31 -4.24 -70.43
C GLN A 302 -16.39 -5.43 -70.07
N ALA A 303 -16.41 -5.89 -68.81
CA ALA A 303 -15.69 -7.08 -68.37
C ALA A 303 -16.25 -8.37 -69.03
N ALA A 304 -17.58 -8.49 -69.14
CA ALA A 304 -18.22 -9.61 -69.85
C ALA A 304 -17.87 -9.61 -71.36
N ALA A 305 -17.86 -8.44 -72.00
CA ALA A 305 -17.44 -8.30 -73.40
C ALA A 305 -15.95 -8.67 -73.59
N ALA A 306 -15.07 -8.22 -72.69
CA ALA A 306 -13.65 -8.58 -72.70
C ALA A 306 -13.43 -10.08 -72.46
N ALA A 307 -14.19 -10.69 -71.54
CA ALA A 307 -14.14 -12.13 -71.28
C ALA A 307 -14.65 -12.95 -72.48
N ALA A 308 -15.70 -12.51 -73.16
CA ALA A 308 -16.19 -13.13 -74.40
C ALA A 308 -15.15 -13.05 -75.54
N ALA A 309 -14.48 -11.89 -75.70
CA ALA A 309 -13.40 -11.73 -76.66
C ALA A 309 -12.19 -12.64 -76.35
N ALA A 310 -11.81 -12.76 -75.08
CA ALA A 310 -10.75 -13.66 -74.64
C ALA A 310 -11.11 -15.15 -74.85
N ALA A 311 -12.35 -15.54 -74.55
CA ALA A 311 -12.86 -16.89 -74.80
C ALA A 311 -12.85 -17.23 -76.30
N SER A 312 -13.23 -16.29 -77.16
CA SER A 312 -13.16 -16.42 -78.63
C SER A 312 -11.74 -16.65 -79.12
N HIS A 313 -10.74 -16.00 -78.52
CA HIS A 313 -9.33 -16.17 -78.89
C HIS A 313 -8.74 -17.54 -78.51
N HIS A 314 -9.28 -18.21 -77.49
CA HIS A 314 -8.72 -19.47 -76.98
C HIS A 314 -9.12 -20.72 -77.82
N TYR A 315 -10.06 -20.58 -78.75
CA TYR A 315 -10.61 -21.72 -79.51
C TYR A 315 -9.76 -22.21 -80.69
N HIS A 316 -8.75 -21.45 -81.14
CA HIS A 316 -8.17 -21.67 -82.47
C HIS A 316 -6.83 -22.43 -82.52
N HIS A 317 -6.20 -22.77 -81.40
CA HIS A 317 -4.79 -23.19 -81.37
C HIS A 317 -4.51 -24.62 -80.87
N HIS A 318 -5.11 -25.65 -81.48
CA HIS A 318 -4.92 -27.04 -81.02
C HIS A 318 -4.83 -28.16 -82.09
N HIS A 319 -3.76 -28.19 -82.90
CA HIS A 319 -3.37 -29.44 -83.58
C HIS A 319 -1.86 -29.65 -83.91
N LYS A 320 -1.20 -30.51 -83.10
CA LYS A 320 -0.30 -31.64 -83.51
C LYS A 320 0.58 -31.46 -84.77
N LYS A 321 1.93 -31.40 -84.70
CA LYS A 321 2.94 -32.49 -84.43
C LYS A 321 4.37 -31.90 -84.60
N ALA A 322 5.52 -32.53 -84.30
CA ALA A 322 5.99 -33.52 -83.30
C ALA A 322 7.49 -33.87 -83.54
N ARG A 323 8.25 -34.30 -82.50
CA ARG A 323 9.63 -34.92 -82.56
C ARG A 323 10.79 -33.96 -82.98
N LYS A 324 12.07 -34.08 -82.55
CA LYS A 324 12.78 -34.96 -81.58
C LYS A 324 14.16 -34.34 -81.15
N ASP A 325 14.67 -34.70 -79.96
CA ASP A 325 16.03 -34.58 -79.35
C ASP A 325 17.20 -33.93 -80.17
N LYS A 326 18.21 -33.24 -79.58
CA LYS A 326 19.18 -33.83 -78.60
C LYS A 326 20.25 -32.86 -77.98
N LYS A 327 20.10 -32.55 -76.68
CA LYS A 327 21.15 -32.54 -75.60
C LYS A 327 22.51 -31.77 -75.76
N LYS A 328 22.74 -30.72 -74.94
CA LYS A 328 23.91 -30.53 -74.01
C LYS A 328 23.85 -29.22 -73.18
N ARG A 329 24.16 -29.32 -71.86
CA ARG A 329 24.85 -28.40 -70.88
C ARG A 329 24.75 -26.85 -71.06
N LYS A 330 24.69 -25.99 -70.01
CA LYS A 330 25.26 -26.06 -68.63
C LYS A 330 24.69 -24.95 -67.68
N HIS A 331 24.74 -25.17 -66.36
CA HIS A 331 24.77 -24.19 -65.22
C HIS A 331 23.61 -23.21 -64.90
N GLU A 332 23.07 -23.35 -63.67
CA GLU A 332 22.59 -22.32 -62.70
C GLU A 332 21.55 -21.22 -63.09
N LYS A 333 20.82 -20.57 -62.16
CA LYS A 333 20.98 -20.42 -60.69
C LYS A 333 19.63 -20.30 -59.93
N SER A 334 19.66 -20.60 -58.63
CA SER A 334 18.78 -20.13 -57.53
C SER A 334 17.24 -20.26 -57.63
N SER A 335 16.66 -20.95 -56.65
CA SER A 335 15.23 -20.94 -56.33
C SER A 335 14.84 -19.75 -55.45
N SER A 336 13.66 -19.18 -55.68
CA SER A 336 12.89 -18.44 -54.68
C SER A 336 11.39 -18.72 -54.89
N ASN A 337 10.72 -19.27 -53.87
CA ASN A 337 9.32 -19.65 -53.97
C ASN A 337 8.61 -19.50 -52.62
N THR A 338 7.69 -18.54 -52.54
CA THR A 338 6.41 -18.65 -51.81
C THR A 338 5.53 -17.45 -52.16
N ALA A 339 4.31 -17.71 -52.60
CA ALA A 339 3.22 -16.74 -52.58
C ALA A 339 2.11 -17.29 -51.65
N ALA A 340 1.70 -16.46 -50.71
CA ALA A 340 0.62 -16.69 -49.76
C ALA A 340 -0.72 -16.20 -50.36
N VAL A 341 -1.93 -16.62 -49.97
CA VAL A 341 -2.46 -17.74 -49.14
C VAL A 341 -3.96 -17.85 -49.49
N SER A 342 -4.58 -19.03 -49.29
CA SER A 342 -6.04 -19.14 -49.21
C SER A 342 -6.48 -19.93 -47.96
N ASP A 343 -7.39 -19.28 -47.25
CA ASP A 343 -8.29 -19.67 -46.16
C ASP A 343 -8.78 -21.14 -46.08
N SER A 344 -8.95 -21.66 -44.84
CA SER A 344 -10.15 -22.42 -44.38
C SER A 344 -10.02 -22.97 -42.92
N ASP A 345 -10.74 -22.31 -41.99
CA ASP A 345 -11.73 -22.90 -41.04
C ASP A 345 -11.35 -23.77 -39.77
N VAL A 346 -12.31 -23.77 -38.82
CA VAL A 346 -12.62 -24.66 -37.66
C VAL A 346 -11.94 -24.46 -36.26
N GLU A 347 -12.76 -24.69 -35.22
CA GLU A 347 -12.52 -24.67 -33.74
C GLU A 347 -11.60 -25.83 -33.21
N GLU A 348 -11.31 -26.09 -31.91
CA GLU A 348 -11.94 -25.72 -30.62
C GLU A 348 -11.00 -25.78 -29.38
N LYS A 349 -11.37 -25.02 -28.34
CA LYS A 349 -11.04 -25.10 -26.89
C LYS A 349 -10.17 -26.28 -26.35
N LYS A 350 -9.07 -25.98 -25.60
CA LYS A 350 -8.93 -26.17 -24.11
C LYS A 350 -7.49 -26.13 -23.51
N LYS A 351 -7.38 -25.36 -22.40
CA LYS A 351 -6.66 -25.62 -21.11
C LYS A 351 -5.12 -25.82 -21.03
N SER A 352 -4.63 -25.41 -19.84
CA SER A 352 -3.41 -25.85 -19.09
C SER A 352 -2.03 -25.52 -19.68
N SER A 353 -0.98 -25.28 -18.88
CA SER A 353 -0.91 -24.86 -17.45
C SER A 353 0.53 -24.46 -17.08
N THR A 354 0.70 -23.85 -15.89
CA THR A 354 1.94 -23.82 -15.07
C THR A 354 3.18 -23.08 -15.60
N ALA A 355 3.88 -22.42 -14.67
CA ALA A 355 5.21 -21.85 -14.81
C ALA A 355 6.30 -22.94 -14.57
N PRO A 356 7.64 -22.71 -14.57
CA PRO A 356 8.33 -21.59 -13.88
C PRO A 356 9.58 -20.96 -14.55
N THR A 357 10.04 -19.89 -13.90
CA THR A 357 11.43 -19.40 -13.68
C THR A 357 12.59 -19.94 -14.55
N ALA A 358 13.40 -19.00 -15.05
CA ALA A 358 14.79 -19.24 -15.46
C ALA A 358 15.78 -18.41 -14.59
N THR A 359 16.85 -19.05 -14.15
CA THR A 359 18.00 -18.42 -13.46
C THR A 359 19.21 -18.49 -14.39
N ILE A 360 20.00 -17.41 -14.50
CA ILE A 360 21.29 -17.39 -15.21
C ILE A 360 22.35 -16.71 -14.33
N THR A 361 23.60 -17.13 -14.49
CA THR A 361 24.70 -17.00 -13.52
C THR A 361 26.00 -16.56 -14.24
N THR A 362 26.96 -15.96 -13.50
CA THR A 362 28.42 -15.80 -13.86
C THR A 362 28.76 -14.91 -15.09
N THR A 363 29.34 -13.69 -14.97
CA THR A 363 30.78 -13.29 -14.71
C THR A 363 31.71 -13.39 -15.95
N PRO A 364 32.98 -12.87 -16.00
CA PRO A 364 33.78 -12.09 -15.02
C PRO A 364 34.56 -10.85 -15.57
N ALA A 365 35.43 -10.26 -14.72
CA ALA A 365 36.62 -9.41 -15.01
C ALA A 365 36.40 -7.90 -15.36
N SER A 366 37.30 -6.96 -15.02
CA SER A 366 38.60 -7.06 -14.29
C SER A 366 38.95 -5.77 -13.48
N THR A 367 39.87 -5.89 -12.51
CA THR A 367 40.38 -4.79 -11.64
C THR A 367 41.61 -4.08 -12.23
N PRO A 368 42.02 -2.89 -11.72
CA PRO A 368 43.09 -2.86 -10.70
C PRO A 368 42.96 -1.77 -9.58
N GLN A 369 43.72 -1.92 -8.49
CA GLN A 369 43.99 -0.88 -7.48
C GLN A 369 45.45 -0.37 -7.60
N PRO A 370 45.77 0.79 -7.00
CA PRO A 370 46.61 0.81 -5.77
C PRO A 370 46.18 1.91 -4.75
N VAL A 371 46.61 2.01 -3.48
CA VAL A 371 47.31 1.14 -2.49
C VAL A 371 47.09 1.75 -1.09
N ALA A 372 47.30 1.00 0.01
CA ALA A 372 47.44 1.52 1.38
C ALA A 372 48.58 0.80 2.14
N THR A 373 49.09 1.38 3.23
CA THR A 373 50.29 0.91 3.97
C THR A 373 49.98 0.30 5.34
N GLU A 374 50.61 -0.85 5.61
CA GLU A 374 51.23 -1.40 6.85
C GLU A 374 50.86 -0.85 8.25
N ALA A 375 50.93 -1.60 9.38
CA ALA A 375 51.02 -3.04 9.78
C ALA A 375 51.13 -3.06 11.36
N PRO A 376 51.39 -4.17 12.11
CA PRO A 376 51.27 -5.62 11.85
C PRO A 376 50.44 -6.40 12.94
N GLU A 377 50.23 -7.71 12.72
CA GLU A 377 50.23 -8.92 13.62
C GLU A 377 49.74 -8.84 15.11
N SER A 378 49.17 -9.87 15.77
CA SER A 378 49.23 -11.36 15.68
C SER A 378 48.01 -11.99 16.44
N ASP A 379 47.70 -13.30 16.48
CA ASP A 379 47.92 -14.49 15.61
C ASP A 379 47.06 -15.68 16.18
N GLU A 380 46.67 -16.65 15.32
CA GLU A 380 45.89 -17.90 15.55
C GLU A 380 44.58 -17.83 16.40
N GLY A 381 43.61 -18.77 16.32
CA GLY A 381 43.40 -19.92 15.44
C GLY A 381 42.16 -20.71 15.91
N GLU A 382 41.13 -20.89 15.07
CA GLU A 382 39.83 -21.47 15.48
C GLU A 382 39.57 -22.84 14.82
N THR A 383 39.32 -23.87 15.65
CA THR A 383 38.78 -25.16 15.19
C THR A 383 37.48 -25.50 15.94
N LYS A 384 36.52 -26.07 15.21
CA LYS A 384 35.28 -26.61 15.77
C LYS A 384 35.41 -28.12 15.89
N ASP A 385 34.82 -28.68 16.94
CA ASP A 385 34.06 -29.92 16.79
C ASP A 385 32.94 -30.03 17.84
N SER A 386 32.04 -31.01 17.69
CA SER A 386 30.71 -31.00 18.31
C SER A 386 30.40 -32.13 19.28
N ASP A 387 29.84 -31.77 20.44
CA ASP A 387 28.90 -32.57 21.25
C ASP A 387 28.15 -31.59 22.20
N GLY A 388 27.05 -31.89 22.89
CA GLY A 388 26.27 -33.12 22.95
C GLY A 388 25.53 -33.26 24.28
N GLY A 389 24.24 -32.90 24.30
CA GLY A 389 23.34 -33.23 25.42
C GLY A 389 22.92 -32.07 26.34
N ALA A 390 21.64 -32.09 26.71
CA ALA A 390 21.05 -31.27 27.77
C ALA A 390 19.97 -32.10 28.50
N PRO A 391 20.04 -32.27 29.84
CA PRO A 391 19.07 -33.04 30.59
C PRO A 391 17.84 -32.20 30.99
N SER A 392 16.65 -32.78 30.91
CA SER A 392 15.41 -32.18 31.42
C SER A 392 15.02 -32.74 32.80
N THR A 393 14.48 -31.91 33.68
CA THR A 393 14.16 -32.21 35.08
C THR A 393 12.71 -32.68 35.26
N THR A 394 12.46 -33.91 35.77
CA THR A 394 11.16 -34.30 36.40
C THR A 394 11.24 -35.59 37.23
N VAL A 395 10.87 -35.52 38.52
CA VAL A 395 10.28 -36.57 39.38
C VAL A 395 9.74 -35.88 40.66
N PRO A 396 8.82 -36.48 41.48
CA PRO A 396 7.91 -37.62 41.29
C PRO A 396 6.42 -37.15 41.42
N THR A 397 5.34 -37.94 41.57
CA THR A 397 5.10 -39.37 41.86
C THR A 397 3.77 -39.85 41.23
N ALA A 398 3.58 -41.17 41.09
CA ALA A 398 2.33 -41.84 40.69
C ALA A 398 1.44 -42.18 41.93
N PRO A 399 0.34 -43.00 41.93
CA PRO A 399 -0.05 -44.06 40.95
C PRO A 399 -1.56 -44.26 40.61
N THR A 400 -1.81 -45.19 39.66
CA THR A 400 -3.07 -45.97 39.41
C THR A 400 -4.35 -45.22 38.96
N SER A 401 -5.23 -45.77 38.10
CA SER A 401 -5.27 -47.08 37.40
C SER A 401 -6.02 -47.04 36.04
N GLU A 402 -5.81 -48.07 35.23
CA GLU A 402 -6.47 -48.43 33.96
C GLU A 402 -7.94 -48.94 34.12
N PRO A 403 -8.71 -49.26 33.04
CA PRO A 403 -8.71 -48.69 31.66
C PRO A 403 -10.11 -48.55 30.99
N SER A 404 -10.11 -48.00 29.77
CA SER A 404 -10.95 -48.39 28.61
C SER A 404 -12.43 -47.95 28.46
N THR A 405 -12.86 -47.90 27.19
CA THR A 405 -14.22 -47.64 26.65
C THR A 405 -14.83 -46.24 26.92
N GLY A 406 -15.51 -45.56 25.99
CA GLY A 406 -15.59 -45.75 24.54
C GLY A 406 -17.00 -46.04 23.99
N THR A 407 -17.77 -45.01 23.63
CA THR A 407 -18.74 -45.05 22.50
C THR A 407 -19.26 -43.66 22.13
N LYS A 408 -19.83 -43.52 20.91
CA LYS A 408 -20.38 -42.27 20.34
C LYS A 408 -21.92 -42.31 20.34
N ALA A 409 -22.62 -41.26 20.77
CA ALA A 409 -24.06 -41.09 20.44
C ALA A 409 -24.59 -39.63 20.46
N LYS A 410 -24.55 -38.98 19.28
CA LYS A 410 -25.64 -38.22 18.62
C LYS A 410 -26.71 -37.45 19.45
N LYS A 411 -26.93 -36.19 19.02
CA LYS A 411 -28.25 -35.46 18.93
C LYS A 411 -28.86 -34.92 20.25
N SER A 412 -29.63 -33.81 20.28
CA SER A 412 -29.85 -32.76 19.25
C SER A 412 -30.62 -31.51 19.76
N LYS A 413 -30.63 -30.45 18.94
CA LYS A 413 -31.70 -29.43 18.78
C LYS A 413 -32.05 -28.50 19.96
N LYS A 414 -31.56 -27.25 19.83
CA LYS A 414 -32.37 -26.05 19.53
C LYS A 414 -33.63 -25.78 20.39
N SER A 415 -33.57 -24.72 21.19
CA SER A 415 -34.72 -23.79 21.31
C SER A 415 -34.26 -22.32 21.43
N LYS A 416 -35.08 -21.40 20.92
CA LYS A 416 -34.99 -19.94 21.15
C LYS A 416 -36.24 -19.54 21.94
N LYS A 417 -36.16 -18.60 22.88
CA LYS A 417 -37.31 -17.73 23.20
C LYS A 417 -36.89 -16.37 23.76
N LYS A 418 -37.40 -15.30 23.13
CA LYS A 418 -37.42 -13.93 23.68
C LYS A 418 -38.61 -13.79 24.63
N ARG A 419 -38.51 -12.94 25.67
CA ARG A 419 -39.64 -12.24 26.30
C ARG A 419 -39.15 -11.05 27.14
N LYS A 420 -40.03 -10.15 27.62
CA LYS A 420 -40.46 -8.92 26.90
C LYS A 420 -40.73 -7.80 27.94
N LYS A 421 -40.59 -6.51 27.56
CA LYS A 421 -40.84 -5.32 28.42
C LYS A 421 -42.29 -5.18 28.94
N LYS A 422 -42.45 -4.74 30.20
CA LYS A 422 -43.26 -3.60 30.74
C LYS A 422 -43.01 -3.55 32.27
N ALA A 423 -42.88 -2.44 33.01
CA ALA A 423 -43.34 -1.04 32.95
C ALA A 423 -44.63 -0.74 33.76
N THR A 424 -44.47 0.07 34.81
CA THR A 424 -45.47 0.83 35.61
C THR A 424 -44.84 2.18 36.04
N SER A 425 -45.63 3.12 36.57
CA SER A 425 -45.25 4.55 36.65
C SER A 425 -46.04 5.38 37.68
N GLY A 426 -45.44 6.45 38.20
CA GLY A 426 -46.10 7.56 38.93
C GLY A 426 -45.81 7.62 40.44
N HIS A 427 -46.11 8.71 41.17
CA HIS A 427 -46.35 10.13 40.81
C HIS A 427 -46.47 10.98 42.11
N SER A 428 -46.04 12.27 42.12
CA SER A 428 -46.37 13.34 43.12
C SER A 428 -46.04 13.10 44.62
N SER A 429 -45.91 14.09 45.53
CA SER A 429 -45.61 15.55 45.46
C SER A 429 -45.35 16.10 46.89
N SER A 430 -44.66 17.25 47.00
CA SER A 430 -44.58 18.17 48.16
C SER A 430 -43.98 17.63 49.50
N ASP A 431 -43.57 18.42 50.50
CA ASP A 431 -43.67 19.90 50.69
C ASP A 431 -42.45 20.52 51.42
N SER A 432 -42.51 21.85 51.57
CA SER A 432 -41.72 22.93 52.24
C SER A 432 -41.09 22.61 53.63
N GLU A 433 -40.21 23.39 54.26
CA GLU A 433 -40.06 24.87 54.49
C GLU A 433 -38.55 25.28 54.49
N SER A 434 -38.08 26.38 53.85
CA SER A 434 -38.05 27.82 54.22
C SER A 434 -37.31 28.20 55.53
N ASP A 435 -36.37 29.17 55.59
CA ASP A 435 -35.76 29.98 54.49
C ASP A 435 -34.20 30.17 54.57
N ASP A 436 -33.46 31.28 54.81
CA ASP A 436 -33.67 32.69 55.25
C ASP A 436 -32.46 33.60 54.84
N GLU A 437 -32.52 34.91 55.14
CA GLU A 437 -31.63 36.02 54.69
C GLU A 437 -30.26 36.19 55.44
N THR A 438 -29.33 37.14 55.16
CA THR A 438 -29.31 38.34 54.26
C THR A 438 -27.93 38.64 53.66
N ALA A 439 -27.91 39.48 52.62
CA ALA A 439 -26.72 39.96 51.90
C ALA A 439 -25.97 41.14 52.56
N SER A 440 -24.72 41.37 52.13
CA SER A 440 -24.18 42.73 51.89
C SER A 440 -23.02 42.70 50.87
N ALA A 441 -22.68 43.83 50.25
CA ALA A 441 -21.88 43.85 49.01
C ALA A 441 -20.82 44.96 48.91
N SER A 442 -19.80 44.67 48.09
CA SER A 442 -19.01 45.60 47.27
C SER A 442 -18.36 46.85 47.89
N SER A 443 -17.03 46.97 47.76
CA SER A 443 -16.41 48.19 47.20
C SER A 443 -14.95 48.03 46.79
N LYS A 444 -14.62 48.43 45.55
CA LYS A 444 -13.25 48.77 45.14
C LYS A 444 -12.94 50.21 45.59
N LYS A 445 -11.75 50.47 46.15
CA LYS A 445 -11.18 51.83 46.12
C LYS A 445 -9.66 51.83 45.97
N LYS A 446 -9.17 52.88 45.32
CA LYS A 446 -7.82 53.02 44.75
C LYS A 446 -7.13 54.22 45.42
N LYS A 447 -5.88 54.10 45.88
CA LYS A 447 -5.08 55.25 46.31
C LYS A 447 -3.58 55.05 46.05
N LYS A 448 -2.93 56.09 45.54
CA LYS A 448 -1.47 56.29 45.62
C LYS A 448 -1.14 56.93 46.98
N LYS A 449 0.05 56.68 47.55
CA LYS A 449 1.22 57.58 47.45
C LYS A 449 2.37 57.09 48.35
N ASP A 450 3.57 57.55 47.97
CA ASP A 450 4.82 57.74 48.72
C ASP A 450 4.98 57.04 50.10
N LYS A 451 6.04 56.23 50.24
CA LYS A 451 7.35 56.77 50.64
C LYS A 451 8.48 55.94 50.04
#